data_AF-A0A482WQ64-F1
#
_entry.id   AF-A0A482WQ64-F1
#
_cell.length_a   1.000
_cell.length_b   1.000
_cell.length_c   1.000
_cell.angle_alpha   90.00
_cell.angle_beta   90.00
_cell.angle_gamma   90.00
#
_symmetry.space_group_name_H-M   'P 1'
#
loop_
_entity.id
_entity.type
_entity.pdbx_description
1 polymer ?
#
loop_
_entity_poly.entity_id
_entity_poly.type
_entity_poly.pdbx_seq_one_letter_code
_entity_poly.pdbx_strand_id
1 'polypeptide(L)'
;MCLQSITGVMIQAFMVGIIFAKMARPKQRTQTLLFSRNAVICQRDGQMCLMFRVGDMREKSHLISSSVRAQLIRPHQTKEGEYLAPFLCDLKLQTDEYDSDVFLIWPMIVFHKIDATSPLFALSAADMIHEKFEIVVILEGTTESTGQTTQARTSYLPGEILWGHRFEPIVTYNKERLAYQVDYSLFHNTYQVDTPLCSAHQLYNLTATADSGSFVEDLA
;
A
#
# COMPACT_ATOMS: atom_id res chain seq x y z
N MET A 1 23.91 -35.13 44.84
CA MET A 1 24.83 -34.69 43.77
C MET A 1 24.26 -34.93 42.37
N CYS A 2 23.97 -36.17 41.93
CA CYS A 2 23.55 -36.43 40.54
C CYS A 2 22.21 -35.77 40.12
N LEU A 3 21.19 -35.76 40.99
CA LEU A 3 19.89 -35.13 40.72
C LEU A 3 20.01 -33.61 40.48
N GLN A 4 20.87 -32.94 41.23
CA GLN A 4 21.14 -31.50 41.07
C GLN A 4 21.84 -31.22 39.74
N SER A 5 22.78 -32.07 39.33
CA SER A 5 23.45 -31.93 38.03
C SER A 5 22.48 -32.12 36.85
N ILE A 6 21.61 -33.13 36.91
CA ILE A 6 20.62 -33.38 35.84
C ILE A 6 19.62 -32.22 35.73
N THR A 7 19.09 -31.74 36.86
CA THR A 7 18.17 -30.61 36.87
C THR A 7 18.83 -29.31 36.41
N GLY A 8 20.10 -29.07 36.78
CA GLY A 8 20.87 -27.92 36.31
C GLY A 8 21.07 -27.90 34.79
N VAL A 9 21.46 -29.03 34.20
CA VAL A 9 21.63 -29.13 32.74
C VAL A 9 20.30 -28.98 32.01
N MET A 10 19.20 -29.53 32.54
CA MET A 10 17.87 -29.35 31.95
C MET A 10 17.47 -27.87 31.93
N ILE A 11 17.60 -27.16 33.05
CA ILE A 11 17.27 -25.73 33.12
C ILE A 11 18.15 -24.91 32.18
N GLN A 12 19.45 -25.21 32.11
CA GLN A 12 20.37 -24.51 31.21
C GLN A 12 19.99 -24.73 29.73
N ALA A 13 19.65 -25.96 29.34
CA ALA A 13 19.20 -26.27 27.99
C ALA A 13 17.91 -25.51 27.63
N PHE A 14 16.95 -25.45 28.55
CA PHE A 14 15.73 -24.65 28.37
C PHE A 14 16.02 -23.16 28.23
N MET A 15 16.89 -22.60 29.08
CA MET A 15 17.23 -21.17 29.04
C MET A 15 17.90 -20.79 27.72
N VAL A 16 18.88 -21.58 27.26
CA VAL A 16 19.54 -21.37 25.96
C VAL A 16 18.53 -21.50 24.81
N GLY A 17 17.65 -22.50 24.86
CA GLY A 17 16.61 -22.69 23.86
C GLY A 17 15.63 -21.51 23.78
N ILE A 18 15.19 -20.98 24.91
CA ILE A 18 14.28 -19.81 24.97
C ILE A 18 14.99 -18.54 24.46
N ILE A 19 16.25 -18.32 24.85
CA ILE A 19 17.03 -17.16 24.38
C ILE A 19 17.24 -17.25 22.86
N PHE A 20 17.65 -18.41 22.34
CA PHE A 20 17.82 -18.61 20.91
C PHE A 20 16.50 -18.41 20.15
N ALA A 21 15.39 -18.97 20.63
CA ALA A 21 14.08 -18.78 20.01
C ALA A 21 13.64 -17.30 20.03
N LYS A 22 13.99 -16.55 21.08
CA LYS A 22 13.70 -15.11 21.17
C LYS A 22 14.57 -14.29 20.22
N MET A 23 15.86 -14.61 20.09
CA MET A 23 16.77 -13.96 19.15
C MET A 23 16.46 -14.30 17.68
N ALA A 24 15.97 -15.51 17.42
CA ALA A 24 15.56 -15.95 16.09
C ALA A 24 14.20 -15.37 15.63
N ARG A 25 13.45 -14.69 16.51
CA ARG A 25 12.21 -14.00 16.12
C ARG A 25 12.56 -12.70 15.38
N PRO A 26 12.07 -12.50 14.14
CA PRO A 26 12.41 -11.35 13.31
C PRO A 26 11.58 -10.11 13.70
N LYS A 27 11.65 -9.67 14.96
CA LYS A 27 10.83 -8.53 15.45
C LYS A 27 11.31 -7.17 14.93
N GLN A 28 12.56 -7.07 14.48
CA GLN A 28 13.16 -5.81 14.03
C GLN A 28 12.91 -5.48 12.54
N ARG A 29 12.43 -6.43 11.72
CA ARG A 29 12.30 -6.21 10.27
C ARG A 29 11.09 -5.36 9.86
N THR A 30 10.03 -5.31 10.66
CA THR A 30 8.93 -4.36 10.41
C THR A 30 9.40 -2.90 10.44
N GLN A 31 10.56 -2.60 11.04
CA GLN A 31 11.11 -1.24 11.12
C GLN A 31 11.83 -0.77 9.84
N THR A 32 12.15 -1.66 8.89
CA THR A 32 12.84 -1.29 7.64
C THR A 32 11.92 -1.18 6.43
N LEU A 33 10.69 -1.71 6.54
CA LEU A 33 9.65 -1.55 5.54
C LEU A 33 8.96 -0.20 5.74
N LEU A 34 9.00 0.63 4.70
CA LEU A 34 8.44 1.97 4.71
C LEU A 34 7.16 2.03 3.89
N PHE A 35 6.23 2.84 4.39
CA PHE A 35 5.06 3.31 3.67
C PHE A 35 5.13 4.82 3.52
N SER A 36 4.56 5.35 2.44
CA SER A 36 4.32 6.80 2.32
C SER A 36 3.54 7.30 3.52
N ARG A 37 3.80 8.54 3.94
CA ARG A 37 3.07 9.14 5.05
C ARG A 37 1.61 9.42 4.68
N ASN A 38 1.41 9.81 3.43
CA ASN A 38 0.12 10.17 2.88
C ASN A 38 -0.16 9.27 1.68
N ALA A 39 -1.41 8.88 1.50
CA ALA A 39 -1.87 8.34 0.22
C ALA A 39 -2.26 9.52 -0.68
N VAL A 40 -2.25 9.31 -1.99
CA VAL A 40 -2.60 10.35 -2.97
C VAL A 40 -3.63 9.84 -3.95
N ILE A 41 -4.55 10.70 -4.36
CA ILE A 41 -5.50 10.41 -5.44
C ILE A 41 -5.17 11.33 -6.61
N CYS A 42 -4.96 10.75 -7.79
CA CYS A 42 -4.89 11.52 -9.02
C CYS A 42 -5.45 10.74 -10.20
N GLN A 43 -5.65 11.45 -11.30
CA GLN A 43 -5.95 10.81 -12.57
C GLN A 43 -4.67 10.21 -13.18
N ARG A 44 -4.72 8.95 -13.60
CA ARG A 44 -3.68 8.22 -14.34
C ARG A 44 -4.35 7.52 -15.51
N ASP A 45 -3.89 7.79 -16.73
CA ASP A 45 -4.43 7.23 -17.98
C ASP A 45 -5.97 7.36 -18.09
N GLY A 46 -6.49 8.54 -17.74
CA GLY A 46 -7.93 8.84 -17.79
C GLY A 46 -8.73 8.34 -16.59
N GLN A 47 -8.19 7.45 -15.75
CA GLN A 47 -8.89 6.87 -14.60
C GLN A 47 -8.43 7.47 -13.27
N MET A 48 -9.34 7.53 -12.29
CA MET A 48 -9.00 7.96 -10.93
C MET A 48 -8.33 6.81 -10.17
N CYS A 49 -7.17 7.08 -9.58
CA CYS A 49 -6.38 6.08 -8.88
C CYS A 49 -5.98 6.58 -7.49
N LEU A 50 -6.23 5.74 -6.47
CA LEU A 50 -5.66 5.91 -5.13
C LEU A 50 -4.29 5.25 -5.11
N MET A 51 -3.26 5.96 -4.66
CA MET A 51 -1.87 5.51 -4.70
C MET A 51 -1.20 5.68 -3.34
N PHE A 52 -0.32 4.75 -3.00
CA PHE A 52 0.60 4.89 -1.88
C PHE A 52 1.95 4.26 -2.26
N ARG A 53 3.01 4.75 -1.63
CA ARG A 53 4.38 4.26 -1.89
C ARG A 53 4.77 3.25 -0.82
N VAL A 54 5.41 2.17 -1.25
CA VAL A 54 6.02 1.16 -0.39
C VAL A 54 7.50 1.03 -0.74
N GLY A 55 8.34 0.72 0.25
CA GLY A 55 9.75 0.47 -0.01
C GLY A 55 10.42 -0.30 1.13
N ASP A 56 11.58 -0.86 0.83
CA ASP A 56 12.49 -1.43 1.82
C ASP A 56 13.73 -0.53 1.91
N MET A 57 14.13 -0.14 3.12
CA MET A 57 15.35 0.65 3.35
C MET A 57 16.61 -0.22 3.38
N ARG A 58 16.48 -1.55 3.35
CA ARG A 58 17.60 -2.44 3.58
C ARG A 58 18.41 -2.70 2.31
N GLU A 59 19.66 -2.23 2.30
CA GLU A 59 20.57 -2.38 1.16
C GLU A 59 21.05 -3.82 0.89
N LYS A 60 21.00 -4.73 1.88
CA LYS A 60 21.72 -6.03 1.83
C LYS A 60 20.85 -7.28 1.79
N SER A 61 19.53 -7.18 1.99
CA SER A 61 18.67 -8.36 1.92
C SER A 61 17.33 -7.96 1.38
N HIS A 62 16.85 -8.70 0.40
CA HIS A 62 15.58 -8.38 -0.26
C HIS A 62 14.42 -9.13 0.39
N LEU A 63 13.23 -8.55 0.26
CA LEU A 63 11.98 -9.22 0.60
C LEU A 63 11.53 -10.03 -0.63
N ILE A 64 11.59 -11.35 -0.52
CA ILE A 64 11.21 -12.30 -1.56
C ILE A 64 9.71 -12.56 -1.46
N SER A 65 9.02 -12.68 -2.60
CA SER A 65 7.58 -12.98 -2.66
C SER A 65 6.75 -11.98 -1.87
N SER A 66 6.95 -10.69 -2.17
CA SER A 66 6.24 -9.61 -1.47
C SER A 66 4.88 -9.38 -2.11
N SER A 67 3.83 -9.34 -1.28
CA SER A 67 2.46 -9.08 -1.69
C SER A 67 1.85 -7.99 -0.83
N VAL A 68 1.12 -7.07 -1.46
CA VAL A 68 0.44 -5.96 -0.78
C VAL A 68 -1.06 -6.18 -0.85
N ARG A 69 -1.74 -5.95 0.27
CA ARG A 69 -3.19 -6.01 0.41
C ARG A 69 -3.69 -4.72 1.04
N ALA A 70 -4.86 -4.25 0.62
CA ALA A 70 -5.50 -3.07 1.21
C ALA A 70 -6.96 -3.38 1.52
N GLN A 71 -7.41 -2.96 2.70
CA GLN A 71 -8.78 -3.11 3.15
C GLN A 71 -9.33 -1.76 3.57
N LEU A 72 -10.47 -1.40 2.99
CA LEU A 72 -11.27 -0.26 3.42
C LEU A 72 -12.16 -0.69 4.60
N ILE A 73 -11.99 -0.02 5.72
CA ILE A 73 -12.81 -0.19 6.91
C ILE A 73 -13.79 0.96 6.97
N ARG A 74 -15.10 0.66 6.89
CA ARG A 74 -16.17 1.65 7.03
C ARG A 74 -17.41 1.07 7.68
N PRO A 75 -18.31 1.89 8.23
CA PRO A 75 -19.66 1.44 8.56
C PRO A 75 -20.43 1.06 7.30
N HIS A 76 -21.21 -0.02 7.35
CA HIS A 76 -22.09 -0.45 6.27
C HIS A 76 -23.45 -0.86 6.83
N GLN A 77 -24.52 -0.42 6.17
CA GLN A 77 -25.87 -0.89 6.47
C GLN A 77 -26.34 -1.79 5.33
N THR A 78 -26.76 -3.01 5.67
CA THR A 78 -27.27 -3.97 4.69
C THR A 78 -28.65 -3.53 4.18
N LYS A 79 -29.09 -4.10 3.05
CA LYS A 79 -30.41 -3.79 2.48
C LYS A 79 -31.55 -4.23 3.40
N GLU A 80 -31.28 -5.21 4.25
CA GLU A 80 -32.17 -5.78 5.25
C GLU A 80 -32.20 -4.93 6.54
N GLY A 81 -31.35 -3.90 6.65
CA GLY A 81 -31.32 -2.95 7.76
C GLY A 81 -30.31 -3.26 8.86
N GLU A 82 -29.51 -4.31 8.72
CA GLU A 82 -28.44 -4.66 9.67
C GLU A 82 -27.30 -3.63 9.59
N TYR A 83 -26.84 -3.14 10.75
CA TYR A 83 -25.74 -2.19 10.84
C TYR A 83 -24.43 -2.90 11.20
N LEU A 84 -23.48 -2.91 10.26
CA LEU A 84 -22.17 -3.54 10.37
C LEU A 84 -21.09 -2.48 10.55
N ALA A 85 -20.43 -2.46 11.71
CA ALA A 85 -19.29 -1.59 11.99
C ALA A 85 -18.30 -2.30 12.93
N PRO A 86 -17.08 -2.68 12.48
CA PRO A 86 -16.50 -2.39 11.17
C PRO A 86 -16.95 -3.34 10.05
N PHE A 87 -17.18 -2.82 8.85
CA PHE A 87 -17.28 -3.61 7.62
C PHE A 87 -16.01 -3.45 6.79
N LEU A 88 -15.44 -4.58 6.36
CA LEU A 88 -14.17 -4.64 5.64
C LEU A 88 -14.44 -4.88 4.16
N CYS A 89 -14.05 -3.94 3.31
CA CYS A 89 -14.07 -4.09 1.85
C CYS A 89 -12.65 -4.25 1.33
N ASP A 90 -12.40 -5.30 0.55
CA ASP A 90 -11.12 -5.49 -0.12
C ASP A 90 -10.94 -4.45 -1.24
N LEU A 91 -9.76 -3.84 -1.32
CA LEU A 91 -9.37 -2.92 -2.39
C LEU A 91 -8.39 -3.63 -3.32
N LYS A 92 -8.79 -3.83 -4.58
CA LYS A 92 -7.94 -4.45 -5.59
C LYS A 92 -6.75 -3.57 -5.93
N LEU A 93 -5.55 -4.03 -5.61
CA LEU A 93 -4.31 -3.29 -5.85
C LEU A 93 -3.63 -3.75 -7.14
N GLN A 94 -2.94 -2.81 -7.78
CA GLN A 94 -2.11 -3.01 -8.96
C GLN A 94 -0.78 -2.28 -8.76
N THR A 95 0.28 -2.86 -9.31
CA THR A 95 1.64 -2.31 -9.31
C THR A 95 2.22 -2.46 -10.71
N ASP A 96 2.31 -1.35 -11.43
CA ASP A 96 2.67 -1.33 -12.86
C ASP A 96 1.83 -2.35 -13.67
N GLU A 97 2.43 -3.46 -14.13
CA GLU A 97 1.77 -4.55 -14.86
C GLU A 97 1.37 -5.75 -13.98
N TYR A 98 1.76 -5.74 -12.70
CA TYR A 98 1.45 -6.78 -11.73
C TYR A 98 0.18 -6.41 -10.93
N ASP A 99 -0.52 -7.41 -10.40
CA ASP A 99 -1.64 -7.20 -9.48
C ASP A 99 -1.11 -6.81 -8.07
N SER A 100 -1.29 -7.67 -7.08
CA SER A 100 -0.92 -7.43 -5.69
C SER A 100 0.54 -7.76 -5.37
N ASP A 101 1.23 -8.45 -6.29
CA ASP A 101 2.62 -8.82 -6.12
C ASP A 101 3.53 -7.63 -6.41
N VAL A 102 4.47 -7.37 -5.51
CA VAL A 102 5.36 -6.22 -5.60
C VAL A 102 6.80 -6.69 -5.60
N PHE A 103 7.54 -6.26 -6.62
CA PHE A 103 8.97 -6.51 -6.69
C PHE A 103 9.76 -5.37 -6.02
N LEU A 104 9.97 -5.48 -4.71
CA LEU A 104 10.59 -4.46 -3.86
C LEU A 104 12.12 -4.41 -3.98
N ILE A 105 12.67 -4.23 -5.18
CA ILE A 105 14.10 -3.86 -5.34
C ILE A 105 14.32 -2.38 -5.01
N TRP A 106 13.39 -1.53 -5.46
CA TRP A 106 13.34 -0.11 -5.15
C TRP A 106 11.93 0.25 -4.68
N PRO A 107 11.72 1.46 -4.13
CA PRO A 107 10.38 1.87 -3.73
C PRO A 107 9.39 1.88 -4.89
N MET A 108 8.27 1.19 -4.71
CA MET A 108 7.20 1.06 -5.70
C MET A 108 5.98 1.89 -5.31
N ILE A 109 5.26 2.40 -6.30
CA ILE A 109 3.94 3.01 -6.09
C ILE A 109 2.89 1.95 -6.38
N VAL A 110 2.18 1.54 -5.33
CA VAL A 110 1.04 0.62 -5.43
C VAL A 110 -0.21 1.46 -5.55
N PHE A 111 -1.13 1.03 -6.40
CA PHE A 111 -2.32 1.83 -6.69
C PHE A 111 -3.58 0.98 -6.83
N HIS A 112 -4.70 1.58 -6.45
CA HIS A 112 -6.03 1.04 -6.63
C HIS A 112 -6.75 1.87 -7.70
N LYS A 113 -7.14 1.24 -8.80
CA LYS A 113 -8.01 1.87 -9.80
C LYS A 113 -9.41 2.00 -9.21
N ILE A 114 -9.92 3.23 -9.15
CA ILE A 114 -11.27 3.51 -8.65
C ILE A 114 -12.25 3.27 -9.80
N ASP A 115 -12.58 2.00 -10.02
CA ASP A 115 -13.55 1.55 -11.02
C ASP A 115 -14.98 1.47 -10.44
N ALA A 116 -15.95 1.06 -11.26
CA ALA A 116 -17.35 0.94 -10.84
C ALA A 116 -17.58 -0.10 -9.72
N THR A 117 -16.64 -1.01 -9.48
CA THR A 117 -16.69 -1.99 -8.39
C THR A 117 -16.04 -1.49 -7.11
N SER A 118 -15.26 -0.41 -7.19
CA SER A 118 -14.60 0.19 -6.05
C SER A 118 -15.60 0.82 -5.07
N PRO A 119 -15.44 0.61 -3.76
CA PRO A 119 -16.25 1.29 -2.75
C PRO A 119 -16.02 2.81 -2.71
N LEU A 120 -14.95 3.31 -3.36
CA LEU A 120 -14.63 4.74 -3.44
C LEU A 120 -15.22 5.42 -4.68
N PHE A 121 -15.92 4.68 -5.55
CA PHE A 121 -16.37 5.17 -6.86
C PHE A 121 -17.28 6.40 -6.82
N ALA A 122 -18.16 6.46 -5.82
CA ALA A 122 -19.13 7.54 -5.67
C ALA A 122 -18.57 8.78 -4.94
N LEU A 123 -17.39 8.68 -4.32
CA LEU A 123 -16.84 9.74 -3.47
C LEU A 123 -16.18 10.84 -4.32
N SER A 124 -16.56 12.09 -4.08
CA SER A 124 -15.88 13.27 -4.61
C SER A 124 -14.75 13.76 -3.70
N ALA A 125 -13.96 14.72 -4.17
CA ALA A 125 -12.92 15.36 -3.37
C ALA A 125 -13.48 16.01 -2.08
N ALA A 126 -14.68 16.59 -2.16
CA ALA A 126 -15.33 17.23 -1.02
C ALA A 126 -15.86 16.19 -0.03
N ASP A 127 -16.48 15.11 -0.53
CA ASP A 127 -17.06 14.06 0.32
C ASP A 127 -15.98 13.31 1.10
N MET A 128 -14.80 13.13 0.48
CA MET A 128 -13.69 12.42 1.10
C MET A 128 -13.23 13.02 2.42
N ILE A 129 -13.36 14.34 2.61
CA ILE A 129 -12.97 15.02 3.85
C ILE A 129 -13.94 14.71 5.00
N HIS A 130 -15.21 14.46 4.67
CA HIS A 130 -16.29 14.26 5.65
C HIS A 130 -16.62 12.79 5.92
N GLU A 131 -16.22 11.90 5.00
CA GLU A 131 -16.48 10.48 5.12
C GLU A 131 -15.68 9.85 6.28
N LYS A 132 -16.27 8.83 6.91
CA LYS A 132 -15.65 8.10 8.04
C LYS A 132 -15.23 6.71 7.60
N PHE A 133 -14.00 6.61 7.08
CA PHE A 133 -13.38 5.35 6.74
C PHE A 133 -11.89 5.34 7.11
N GLU A 134 -11.30 4.16 7.12
CA GLU A 134 -9.86 3.97 7.28
C GLU A 134 -9.38 2.94 6.26
N ILE A 135 -8.30 3.22 5.55
CA ILE A 135 -7.70 2.26 4.62
C ILE A 135 -6.50 1.61 5.31
N VAL A 136 -6.61 0.33 5.63
CA VAL A 136 -5.50 -0.44 6.21
C VAL A 136 -4.74 -1.12 5.08
N VAL A 137 -3.44 -0.85 5.00
CA VAL A 137 -2.53 -1.47 4.03
C VAL A 137 -1.62 -2.44 4.75
N ILE A 138 -1.46 -3.62 4.17
CA ILE A 138 -0.66 -4.72 4.70
C ILE A 138 0.32 -5.14 3.62
N LEU A 139 1.61 -5.04 3.91
CA LEU A 139 2.68 -5.62 3.12
C LEU A 139 3.14 -6.90 3.81
N GLU A 140 3.15 -8.00 3.06
CA GLU A 140 3.63 -9.29 3.51
C GLU A 140 4.73 -9.78 2.58
N GLY A 141 5.78 -10.39 3.12
CA GLY A 141 6.80 -11.01 2.29
C GLY A 141 7.76 -11.86 3.10
N THR A 142 8.56 -12.64 2.40
CA THR A 142 9.50 -13.59 3.01
C THR A 142 10.91 -13.01 3.00
N THR A 143 11.56 -13.01 4.16
CA THR A 143 12.94 -12.57 4.26
C THR A 143 13.89 -13.59 3.63
N GLU A 144 14.70 -13.16 2.66
CA GLU A 144 15.72 -13.99 1.99
C GLU A 144 16.66 -14.71 2.98
N SER A 145 17.20 -14.00 3.96
CA SER A 145 18.24 -14.53 4.84
C SER A 145 17.75 -15.56 5.88
N THR A 146 16.47 -15.54 6.25
CA THR A 146 15.90 -16.39 7.31
C THR A 146 14.77 -17.30 6.85
N GLY A 147 14.22 -17.08 5.66
CA GLY A 147 13.03 -17.78 5.16
C GLY A 147 11.76 -17.49 5.96
N GLN A 148 11.78 -16.52 6.87
CA GLN A 148 10.62 -16.18 7.70
C GLN A 148 9.74 -15.12 7.03
N THR A 149 8.43 -15.31 7.12
CA THR A 149 7.45 -14.31 6.68
C THR A 149 7.40 -13.14 7.65
N THR A 150 7.41 -11.93 7.10
CA THR A 150 7.30 -10.68 7.84
C THR A 150 6.11 -9.91 7.30
N GLN A 151 5.36 -9.29 8.20
CA GLN A 151 4.23 -8.43 7.84
C GLN A 151 4.46 -7.03 8.41
N ALA A 152 4.25 -6.02 7.57
CA ALA A 152 4.21 -4.63 7.94
C ALA A 152 2.83 -4.05 7.61
N ARG A 153 2.36 -3.13 8.44
CA ARG A 153 1.01 -2.56 8.32
C ARG A 153 1.09 -1.05 8.52
N THR A 154 0.27 -0.33 7.75
CA THR A 154 0.00 1.09 7.95
C THR A 154 -1.50 1.32 7.72
N SER A 155 -2.00 2.48 8.12
CA SER A 155 -3.32 2.91 7.73
C SER A 155 -3.31 4.35 7.23
N TYR A 156 -4.34 4.69 6.45
CA TYR A 156 -4.59 6.02 5.94
C TYR A 156 -6.01 6.44 6.34
N LEU A 157 -6.08 7.52 7.10
CA LEU A 157 -7.32 8.23 7.39
C LEU A 157 -7.71 9.14 6.22
N PRO A 158 -8.96 9.59 6.12
CA PRO A 158 -9.40 10.42 5.00
C PRO A 158 -8.64 11.75 4.92
N GLY A 159 -8.24 12.30 6.07
CA GLY A 159 -7.37 13.50 6.15
C GLY A 159 -5.90 13.27 5.76
N GLU A 160 -5.47 12.01 5.61
CA GLU A 160 -4.12 11.62 5.16
C GLU A 160 -4.10 11.25 3.67
N ILE A 161 -5.26 11.31 3.00
CA ILE A 161 -5.41 11.09 1.57
C ILE A 161 -5.43 12.46 0.88
N LEU A 162 -4.40 12.72 0.09
CA LEU A 162 -4.24 13.97 -0.63
C LEU A 162 -4.84 13.87 -2.04
N TRP A 163 -5.90 14.61 -2.30
CA TRP A 163 -6.53 14.68 -3.62
C TRP A 163 -5.78 15.63 -4.56
N GLY A 164 -5.58 15.22 -5.81
CA GLY A 164 -4.86 16.02 -6.80
C GLY A 164 -3.36 16.08 -6.55
N HIS A 165 -2.78 15.03 -5.98
CA HIS A 165 -1.34 14.94 -5.74
C HIS A 165 -0.73 13.72 -6.42
N ARG A 166 0.54 13.84 -6.78
CA ARG A 166 1.38 12.74 -7.25
C ARG A 166 2.64 12.66 -6.41
N PHE A 167 3.20 11.46 -6.32
CA PHE A 167 4.49 11.29 -5.66
C PHE A 167 5.64 11.81 -6.53
N GLU A 168 6.60 12.49 -5.90
CA GLU A 168 7.80 12.97 -6.56
C GLU A 168 8.67 11.78 -7.03
N PRO A 169 9.21 11.78 -8.26
CA PRO A 169 10.09 10.70 -8.72
C PRO A 169 11.38 10.68 -7.89
N ILE A 170 11.76 9.51 -7.38
CA ILE A 170 12.91 9.36 -6.47
C ILE A 170 14.08 8.57 -7.06
N VAL A 171 13.85 7.94 -8.22
CA VAL A 171 14.87 7.12 -8.89
C VAL A 171 15.51 7.97 -9.98
N THR A 172 16.82 8.16 -9.88
CA THR A 172 17.61 8.90 -10.86
C THR A 172 18.77 8.06 -11.36
N TYR A 173 19.15 8.24 -12.63
CA TYR A 173 20.31 7.56 -13.19
C TYR A 173 21.56 8.41 -12.99
N ASN A 174 22.51 7.89 -12.20
CA ASN A 174 23.78 8.54 -11.97
C ASN A 174 24.77 8.13 -13.07
N LYS A 175 25.08 9.08 -13.97
CA LYS A 175 25.99 8.85 -15.11
C LYS A 175 27.44 8.58 -14.70
N GLU A 176 27.89 9.10 -13.56
CA GLU A 176 29.28 8.91 -13.10
C GLU A 176 29.49 7.51 -12.54
N ARG A 177 28.51 7.00 -11.80
CA ARG A 177 28.53 5.65 -11.21
C ARG A 177 27.96 4.57 -12.13
N LEU A 178 27.41 4.96 -13.28
CA LEU A 178 26.71 4.09 -14.22
C LEU A 178 25.62 3.24 -13.55
N ALA A 179 24.93 3.81 -12.55
CA ALA A 179 23.99 3.08 -11.69
C ALA A 179 22.76 3.93 -11.36
N TYR A 180 21.63 3.26 -11.09
CA TYR A 180 20.44 3.90 -10.55
C TYR A 180 20.62 4.19 -9.07
N GLN A 181 20.26 5.41 -8.67
CA GLN A 181 20.30 5.87 -7.29
C GLN A 181 18.90 6.28 -6.85
N VAL A 182 18.53 5.84 -5.65
CA VAL A 182 17.25 6.17 -5.01
C VAL A 182 17.50 7.23 -3.96
N ASP A 183 16.82 8.37 -4.05
CA ASP A 183 16.84 9.40 -3.00
C ASP A 183 15.66 9.21 -2.04
N TYR A 184 15.92 8.60 -0.89
CA TYR A 184 14.90 8.37 0.14
C TYR A 184 14.46 9.65 0.86
N SER A 185 15.17 10.78 0.71
CA SER A 185 14.72 12.05 1.30
C SER A 185 13.40 12.53 0.68
N LEU A 186 13.19 12.22 -0.60
CA LEU A 186 11.98 12.53 -1.37
C LEU A 186 10.90 11.43 -1.26
N PHE A 187 11.13 10.38 -0.46
CA PHE A 187 10.25 9.22 -0.40
C PHE A 187 8.80 9.60 -0.03
N HIS A 188 8.63 10.53 0.90
CA HIS A 188 7.31 10.99 1.36
C HIS A 188 6.79 12.21 0.59
N ASN A 189 7.59 12.79 -0.32
CA ASN A 189 7.24 14.02 -1.00
C ASN A 189 6.18 13.80 -2.07
N THR A 190 5.27 14.76 -2.15
CA THR A 190 4.21 14.83 -3.14
C THR A 190 4.14 16.23 -3.73
N TYR A 191 3.70 16.33 -4.98
CA TYR A 191 3.46 17.59 -5.67
C TYR A 191 2.03 17.64 -6.18
N GLN A 192 1.47 18.85 -6.25
CA GLN A 192 0.11 19.06 -6.76
C GLN A 192 0.06 18.90 -8.27
N VAL A 193 -1.02 18.31 -8.75
CA VAL A 193 -1.35 18.18 -10.16
C VAL A 193 -2.80 18.57 -10.38
N ASP A 194 -3.08 19.08 -11.56
CA ASP A 194 -4.46 19.33 -11.96
C ASP A 194 -5.18 17.97 -12.07
N THR A 195 -6.22 17.80 -11.28
CA THR A 195 -7.04 16.58 -11.21
C THR A 195 -8.47 17.00 -10.98
N PRO A 196 -9.44 16.40 -11.70
CA PRO A 196 -10.86 16.67 -11.48
C PRO A 196 -11.25 16.48 -10.01
N LEU A 197 -12.04 17.41 -9.48
CA LEU A 197 -12.56 17.36 -8.10
C LEU A 197 -13.86 16.53 -7.98
N CYS A 198 -14.40 16.08 -9.12
CA CYS A 198 -15.58 15.26 -9.21
C CYS A 198 -15.32 13.82 -8.75
N SER A 199 -16.38 13.07 -8.47
CA SER A 199 -16.24 11.64 -8.15
C SER A 199 -15.80 10.83 -9.37
N ALA A 200 -15.20 9.66 -9.14
CA ALA A 200 -14.82 8.75 -10.22
C ALA A 200 -16.04 8.35 -11.08
N HIS A 201 -17.23 8.23 -10.46
CA HIS A 201 -18.48 8.01 -11.17
C HIS A 201 -18.85 9.14 -12.13
N GLN A 202 -18.76 10.39 -11.67
CA GLN A 202 -19.04 11.56 -12.52
C GLN A 202 -18.03 11.67 -13.65
N LEU A 203 -16.75 11.43 -13.36
CA LEU A 203 -15.70 11.43 -14.38
C LEU A 203 -15.96 10.37 -15.46
N TYR A 204 -16.32 9.14 -15.06
CA TYR A 204 -16.65 8.06 -15.97
C TYR A 204 -17.82 8.41 -16.90
N ASN A 205 -18.87 9.04 -16.36
CA ASN A 205 -20.02 9.47 -17.15
C ASN A 205 -19.62 10.56 -18.15
N LEU A 206 -18.79 11.52 -17.74
CA LEU A 206 -18.30 12.59 -18.62
C LEU A 206 -17.45 12.04 -19.77
N THR A 207 -16.54 11.11 -19.49
CA THR A 207 -15.71 10.47 -20.52
C THR A 207 -16.54 9.63 -21.47
N ALA A 208 -17.52 8.88 -20.96
CA ALA A 208 -18.42 8.07 -21.79
C ALA A 208 -19.27 8.95 -22.74
N THR A 209 -19.72 10.12 -22.29
CA THR A 209 -20.42 11.07 -23.16
C THR A 209 -19.50 11.69 -24.20
N ALA A 210 -18.25 11.96 -23.87
CA ALA A 210 -17.27 12.53 -24.81
C ALA A 210 -16.94 11.55 -25.95
N ASP A 211 -16.71 10.27 -25.64
CA ASP A 211 -16.45 9.24 -26.65
C ASP A 211 -17.65 9.01 -27.57
N SER A 212 -18.89 9.20 -27.09
CA SER A 212 -20.10 9.10 -27.93
C SER A 212 -20.29 10.30 -28.88
N GLY A 213 -19.70 11.46 -28.55
CA GLY A 213 -19.78 12.67 -29.37
C GLY A 213 -18.83 12.66 -30.57
N SER A 214 -17.64 12.05 -30.44
CA SER A 214 -16.65 11.99 -31.52
C SER A 214 -17.08 11.13 -32.72
N PHE A 215 -17.96 10.14 -32.53
CA PHE A 215 -18.49 9.33 -33.64
C PHE A 215 -19.51 10.07 -34.50
N VAL A 216 -20.08 11.19 -34.03
CA VAL A 216 -21.09 11.95 -34.79
C VAL A 216 -20.45 13.05 -35.64
N GLU A 217 -19.28 13.58 -35.26
CA GLU A 217 -18.55 14.57 -36.05
C GLU A 217 -17.76 13.98 -37.23
N ASP A 218 -17.40 12.69 -37.20
CA ASP A 218 -16.72 12.01 -38.33
C ASP A 218 -17.69 11.56 -39.46
N LEU A 219 -18.99 11.84 -39.33
CA LEU A 219 -20.05 11.47 -40.28
C LEU A 219 -20.81 12.69 -40.87
N ALA A 220 -20.34 13.91 -40.63
CA ALA A 220 -20.88 15.16 -41.19
C ALA A 220 -19.88 15.83 -42.15
#